data_AF-A0A956N9Y8-F1
#
_entry.id   AF-A0A956N9Y8-F1
#
_cell.length_a   1.000
_cell.length_b   1.000
_cell.length_c   1.000
_cell.angle_alpha   90.00
_cell.angle_beta   90.00
_cell.angle_gamma   90.00
#
_symmetry.space_group_name_H-M   'P 1'
#
loop_
_entity.id
_entity.type
_entity.pdbx_description
1 polymer ?
#
loop_
_entity_poly.entity_id
_entity_poly.type
_entity_poly.pdbx_seq_one_letter_code
_entity_poly.pdbx_strand_id
1 'polypeptide(L)'
;MSSSWKLHRVFVGVRLGAWIAPVCAATVAWSAIPCDQAAKTLAGTPVPQRIATATEILQSDCQPLLPEISNAIRTRHWSDAVALLEDQRISLLDTAIAAGYGEAADIAVRVLEKGAWPDGTALNPLAGAKVVEALAPALDRYRVLLLLDVYEQVQIPEVSLSVLEALRGSKEPEALLPALDAYWNGTGDVQALASQVVAAQPETKAPAVLVRLAEALPTGPALDWAGRLGKQQGISAVSDVIGKKK
;
A
#
# COMPACT_ATOMS: atom_id res chain seq x y z
N MET A 1 17.24 -18.31 31.66
CA MET A 1 16.26 -19.41 31.71
C MET A 1 15.85 -19.72 30.29
N SER A 2 16.28 -20.88 29.82
CA SER A 2 16.04 -21.40 28.47
C SER A 2 14.68 -22.09 28.43
N SER A 3 13.92 -21.86 27.37
CA SER A 3 12.89 -22.80 26.93
C SER A 3 12.90 -22.82 25.41
N SER A 4 13.53 -23.88 24.93
CA SER A 4 13.62 -24.32 23.54
C SER A 4 12.45 -25.29 23.22
N TRP A 5 12.45 -25.77 21.98
CA TRP A 5 11.87 -27.02 21.45
C TRP A 5 10.47 -26.84 20.81
N LYS A 6 10.31 -26.87 19.48
CA LYS A 6 10.48 -27.96 18.48
C LYS A 6 9.83 -29.29 18.89
N LEU A 7 8.91 -29.79 18.06
CA LEU A 7 8.57 -31.21 17.93
C LEU A 7 8.14 -31.53 16.49
N HIS A 8 8.77 -32.58 15.93
CA HIS A 8 8.44 -33.27 14.68
C HIS A 8 7.22 -34.19 14.85
N ARG A 9 6.54 -34.58 13.75
CA ARG A 9 6.52 -35.98 13.23
C ARG A 9 5.57 -36.23 12.05
N VAL A 10 6.11 -37.01 11.09
CA VAL A 10 5.55 -38.17 10.36
C VAL A 10 4.47 -37.93 9.28
N PHE A 11 4.87 -38.14 8.02
CA PHE A 11 3.98 -38.46 6.90
C PHE A 11 3.78 -39.99 6.82
N VAL A 12 2.53 -40.44 6.93
CA VAL A 12 2.07 -41.78 6.52
C VAL A 12 1.27 -41.60 5.23
N GLY A 13 1.66 -42.30 4.17
CA GLY A 13 0.90 -42.38 2.94
C GLY A 13 -0.32 -43.30 3.10
N VAL A 14 -1.49 -42.81 2.68
CA VAL A 14 -2.66 -43.63 2.37
C VAL A 14 -3.25 -43.11 1.06
N ARG A 15 -3.25 -43.95 0.03
CA ARG A 15 -4.06 -43.83 -1.18
C ARG A 15 -5.44 -44.41 -0.87
N LEU A 16 -6.50 -43.62 -1.00
CA LEU A 16 -7.86 -44.11 -1.25
C LEU A 16 -8.56 -43.10 -2.18
N GLY A 17 -8.94 -43.56 -3.37
CA GLY A 17 -9.83 -42.83 -4.25
C GLY A 17 -11.28 -43.05 -3.84
N ALA A 18 -12.09 -42.00 -3.93
CA ALA A 18 -13.53 -42.09 -4.09
C ALA A 18 -14.08 -40.77 -4.64
N TRP A 19 -14.72 -40.89 -5.80
CA TRP A 19 -15.70 -40.01 -6.44
C TRP A 19 -16.26 -38.87 -5.59
N ILE A 20 -15.97 -37.62 -6.00
CA ILE A 20 -16.73 -36.44 -5.60
C ILE A 20 -17.57 -36.03 -6.82
N ALA A 21 -18.89 -36.11 -6.67
CA ALA A 21 -19.85 -35.58 -7.62
C ALA A 21 -19.61 -34.07 -7.83
N PRO A 22 -19.88 -33.51 -9.03
CA PRO A 22 -19.77 -32.08 -9.24
C PRO A 22 -20.81 -31.39 -8.36
N VAL A 23 -20.36 -30.78 -7.27
CA VAL A 23 -21.14 -29.74 -6.59
C VAL A 23 -21.26 -28.63 -7.62
N CYS A 24 -22.47 -28.45 -8.16
CA CYS A 24 -22.81 -27.28 -8.94
C CYS A 24 -22.30 -26.06 -8.19
N ALA A 25 -21.27 -25.40 -8.72
CA ALA A 25 -20.94 -24.05 -8.37
C ALA A 25 -22.18 -23.21 -8.71
N ALA A 26 -23.02 -22.97 -7.71
CA ALA A 26 -23.94 -21.86 -7.78
C ALA A 26 -23.05 -20.62 -7.90
N THR A 27 -22.90 -20.13 -9.13
CA THR A 27 -22.51 -18.76 -9.37
C THR A 27 -23.55 -17.91 -8.65
N VAL A 28 -23.21 -17.46 -7.44
CA VAL A 28 -23.97 -16.40 -6.78
C VAL A 28 -23.83 -15.23 -7.72
N ALA A 29 -24.87 -14.97 -8.50
CA ALA A 29 -24.99 -13.75 -9.24
C ALA A 29 -24.98 -12.63 -8.20
N TRP A 30 -23.83 -11.99 -8.02
CA TRP A 30 -23.75 -10.74 -7.29
C TRP A 30 -24.65 -9.78 -8.06
N SER A 31 -25.84 -9.52 -7.53
CA SER A 31 -26.68 -8.45 -8.02
C SER A 31 -25.98 -7.15 -7.64
N ALA A 32 -25.17 -6.62 -8.56
CA ALA A 32 -24.57 -5.31 -8.40
C ALA A 32 -25.66 -4.31 -8.03
N ILE A 33 -25.43 -3.52 -6.98
CA ILE A 33 -26.39 -2.50 -6.55
C ILE A 33 -26.45 -1.44 -7.67
N PRO A 34 -27.62 -1.21 -8.29
CA PRO A 34 -27.72 -0.17 -9.31
C PRO A 34 -27.33 1.20 -8.74
N CYS A 35 -26.52 1.95 -9.48
CA CYS A 35 -25.95 3.20 -8.96
C CYS A 35 -27.01 4.28 -8.64
N ASP A 36 -28.15 4.25 -9.34
CA ASP A 36 -29.30 5.11 -9.04
C ASP A 36 -29.99 4.75 -7.70
N GLN A 37 -29.78 3.54 -7.18
CA GLN A 37 -30.32 3.07 -5.90
C GLN A 37 -29.27 3.08 -4.78
N ALA A 38 -27.98 3.23 -5.08
CA ALA A 38 -26.90 3.03 -4.11
C ALA A 38 -27.04 3.86 -2.83
N ALA A 39 -27.33 5.16 -2.95
CA ALA A 39 -27.53 6.04 -1.78
C ALA A 39 -28.73 5.59 -0.92
N LYS A 40 -29.85 5.24 -1.57
CA LYS A 40 -31.06 4.77 -0.89
C LYS A 40 -30.83 3.43 -0.19
N THR A 41 -30.14 2.50 -0.86
CA THR A 41 -29.77 1.21 -0.31
C THR A 41 -28.91 1.40 0.93
N LEU A 42 -27.83 2.20 0.84
CA LEU A 42 -26.93 2.45 1.97
C LEU A 42 -27.64 3.11 3.17
N ALA A 43 -28.53 4.08 2.91
CA ALA A 43 -29.32 4.73 3.96
C ALA A 43 -30.33 3.79 4.63
N GLY A 44 -30.89 2.85 3.87
CA GLY A 44 -31.81 1.83 4.38
C GLY A 44 -31.13 0.65 5.09
N THR A 45 -29.82 0.47 4.89
CA THR A 45 -29.06 -0.64 5.48
C THR A 45 -28.87 -0.45 7.00
N PRO A 46 -29.18 -1.47 7.82
CA PRO A 46 -28.88 -1.48 9.24
C PRO A 46 -27.38 -1.30 9.53
N VAL A 47 -27.06 -0.58 10.61
CA VAL A 47 -25.67 -0.27 11.02
C VAL A 47 -24.69 -1.45 10.90
N PRO A 48 -24.99 -2.67 11.40
CA PRO A 48 -24.04 -3.78 11.34
C PRO A 48 -23.67 -4.22 9.91
N GLN A 49 -24.51 -3.94 8.93
CA GLN A 49 -24.36 -4.35 7.53
C GLN A 49 -23.83 -3.21 6.63
N ARG A 50 -23.77 -1.98 7.16
CA ARG A 50 -23.53 -0.79 6.33
C ARG A 50 -22.14 -0.76 5.70
N ILE A 51 -21.12 -1.31 6.36
CA ILE A 51 -19.78 -1.45 5.77
C ILE A 51 -19.80 -2.40 4.57
N ALA A 52 -20.44 -3.58 4.71
CA ALA A 52 -20.54 -4.54 3.62
C ALA A 52 -21.29 -3.95 2.42
N THR A 53 -22.42 -3.28 2.65
CA THR A 53 -23.16 -2.59 1.58
C THR A 53 -22.33 -1.48 0.94
N ALA A 54 -21.59 -0.67 1.73
CA ALA A 54 -20.72 0.35 1.16
C ALA A 54 -19.61 -0.26 0.29
N THR A 55 -19.01 -1.38 0.71
CA THR A 55 -18.04 -2.12 -0.09
C THR A 55 -18.64 -2.63 -1.40
N GLU A 56 -19.83 -3.21 -1.38
CA GLU A 56 -20.54 -3.66 -2.59
C GLU A 56 -20.83 -2.51 -3.55
N ILE A 57 -21.22 -1.35 -3.02
CA ILE A 57 -21.43 -0.13 -3.82
C ILE A 57 -20.13 0.34 -4.47
N LEU A 58 -19.04 0.41 -3.70
CA LEU A 58 -17.73 0.80 -4.21
C LEU A 58 -17.28 -0.14 -5.34
N GLN A 59 -17.47 -1.45 -5.17
CA GLN A 59 -17.16 -2.47 -6.17
C GLN A 59 -18.08 -2.43 -7.40
N SER A 60 -19.23 -1.75 -7.33
CA SER A 60 -20.16 -1.56 -8.44
C SER A 60 -19.80 -0.35 -9.33
N ASP A 61 -18.69 0.36 -9.03
CA ASP A 61 -18.16 1.51 -9.78
C ASP A 61 -19.18 2.65 -9.99
N CYS A 62 -19.96 2.94 -8.94
CA CYS A 62 -20.89 4.05 -8.90
C CYS A 62 -20.17 5.38 -8.70
N GLN A 63 -19.58 5.92 -9.77
CA GLN A 63 -18.92 7.22 -9.78
C GLN A 63 -19.94 8.38 -9.85
N PRO A 64 -19.72 9.50 -9.13
CA PRO A 64 -18.62 9.76 -8.19
C PRO A 64 -18.82 9.07 -6.83
N LEU A 65 -17.77 9.06 -5.99
CA LEU A 65 -17.84 8.51 -4.64
C LEU A 65 -19.05 9.09 -3.88
N LEU A 66 -19.91 8.20 -3.36
CA LEU A 66 -21.09 8.63 -2.63
C LEU A 66 -20.70 9.54 -1.45
N PRO A 67 -21.36 10.70 -1.27
CA PRO A 67 -21.06 11.63 -0.18
C PRO A 67 -21.13 10.97 1.20
N GLU A 68 -22.03 10.02 1.40
CA GLU A 68 -22.18 9.28 2.65
C GLU A 68 -20.93 8.44 2.97
N ILE A 69 -20.33 7.80 1.96
CA ILE A 69 -19.11 7.00 2.11
C ILE A 69 -17.91 7.93 2.33
N SER A 70 -17.77 8.98 1.50
CA SER A 70 -16.70 9.99 1.66
C SER A 70 -16.75 10.64 3.04
N ASN A 71 -17.94 11.03 3.51
CA ASN A 71 -18.12 11.62 4.83
C ASN A 71 -17.80 10.64 5.96
N ALA A 72 -18.19 9.36 5.84
CA ALA A 72 -17.85 8.33 6.83
C ALA A 72 -16.34 8.12 6.95
N ILE A 73 -15.62 8.09 5.81
CA ILE A 73 -14.16 8.02 5.79
C ILE A 73 -13.55 9.25 6.46
N ARG A 74 -14.05 10.47 6.18
CA ARG A 74 -13.46 11.73 6.67
C ARG A 74 -13.76 12.02 8.14
N THR A 75 -14.99 11.78 8.57
CA THR A 75 -15.50 12.25 9.87
C THR A 75 -15.61 11.16 10.92
N ARG A 76 -15.30 9.91 10.56
CA ARG A 76 -15.50 8.71 11.38
C ARG A 76 -16.97 8.43 11.69
N HIS A 77 -17.93 9.11 11.07
CA HIS A 77 -19.35 8.90 11.37
C HIS A 77 -20.17 8.72 10.09
N TRP A 78 -21.11 7.80 10.15
CA TRP A 78 -22.22 7.78 9.20
C TRP A 78 -23.14 8.99 9.42
N SER A 79 -24.03 9.27 8.46
CA SER A 79 -24.97 10.40 8.52
C SER A 79 -25.92 10.38 9.73
N ASP A 80 -26.14 9.20 10.32
CA ASP A 80 -26.94 9.00 11.54
C ASP A 80 -26.09 9.06 12.84
N ALA A 81 -24.89 9.64 12.77
CA ALA A 81 -23.94 9.82 13.88
C ALA A 81 -23.39 8.50 14.47
N VAL A 82 -23.54 7.38 13.77
CA VAL A 82 -22.94 6.11 14.17
C VAL A 82 -21.45 6.11 13.83
N ALA A 83 -20.60 5.92 14.85
CA ALA A 83 -19.16 5.94 14.71
C ALA A 83 -18.60 4.70 13.99
N LEU A 84 -17.55 4.92 13.19
CA LEU A 84 -16.72 3.89 12.59
C LEU A 84 -15.46 3.66 13.44
N LEU A 85 -14.99 2.42 13.45
CA LEU A 85 -13.63 2.12 13.89
C LEU A 85 -12.62 2.55 12.83
N GLU A 86 -11.37 2.78 13.23
CA GLU A 86 -10.31 3.20 12.29
C GLU A 86 -10.09 2.16 11.19
N ASP A 87 -10.02 0.87 11.53
CA ASP A 87 -9.88 -0.21 10.54
C ASP A 87 -11.03 -0.24 9.52
N GLN A 88 -12.24 0.15 9.93
CA GLN A 88 -13.39 0.25 9.02
C GLN A 88 -13.23 1.42 8.05
N ARG A 89 -12.71 2.57 8.51
CA ARG A 89 -12.40 3.71 7.63
C ARG A 89 -11.33 3.34 6.62
N ILE A 90 -10.28 2.66 7.06
CA ILE A 90 -9.19 2.19 6.21
C ILE A 90 -9.72 1.18 5.19
N SER A 91 -10.56 0.24 5.60
CA SER A 91 -11.16 -0.74 4.67
C SER A 91 -12.02 -0.08 3.59
N LEU A 92 -12.82 0.93 3.95
CA LEU A 92 -13.59 1.71 2.96
C LEU A 92 -12.67 2.53 2.04
N LEU A 93 -11.63 3.15 2.59
CA LEU A 93 -10.64 3.92 1.85
C LEU A 93 -9.90 3.04 0.84
N ASP A 94 -9.37 1.91 1.28
CA ASP A 94 -8.67 0.91 0.46
C ASP A 94 -9.56 0.40 -0.66
N THR A 95 -10.80 -0.02 -0.34
CA THR A 95 -11.77 -0.47 -1.35
C THR A 95 -12.05 0.61 -2.39
N ALA A 96 -12.23 1.87 -1.95
CA ALA A 96 -12.52 2.97 -2.85
C ALA A 96 -11.30 3.31 -3.74
N ILE A 97 -10.07 3.27 -3.21
CA ILE A 97 -8.88 3.51 -4.03
C ILE A 97 -8.68 2.36 -5.03
N ALA A 98 -8.84 1.11 -4.62
CA ALA A 98 -8.77 -0.05 -5.49
C ALA A 98 -9.83 -0.02 -6.61
N ALA A 99 -10.99 0.55 -6.35
CA ALA A 99 -12.06 0.76 -7.34
C ALA A 99 -11.87 2.04 -8.18
N GLY A 100 -10.76 2.78 -8.02
CA GLY A 100 -10.42 3.92 -8.89
C GLY A 100 -11.06 5.26 -8.51
N TYR A 101 -11.64 5.39 -7.31
CA TYR A 101 -12.21 6.66 -6.85
C TYR A 101 -11.10 7.64 -6.45
N GLY A 102 -10.79 8.60 -7.33
CA GLY A 102 -9.73 9.60 -7.11
C GLY A 102 -9.87 10.40 -5.81
N GLU A 103 -11.11 10.73 -5.40
CA GLU A 103 -11.38 11.41 -4.14
C GLU A 103 -10.88 10.61 -2.91
N ALA A 104 -10.96 9.27 -2.95
CA ALA A 104 -10.46 8.44 -1.86
C ALA A 104 -8.93 8.49 -1.79
N ALA A 105 -8.24 8.47 -2.93
CA ALA A 105 -6.79 8.62 -2.98
C ALA A 105 -6.36 10.00 -2.43
N ASP A 106 -7.10 11.05 -2.74
CA ASP A 106 -6.84 12.41 -2.21
C ASP A 106 -7.05 12.49 -0.69
N ILE A 107 -8.02 11.74 -0.14
CA ILE A 107 -8.19 11.63 1.32
C ILE A 107 -6.96 10.93 1.94
N ALA A 108 -6.53 9.79 1.38
CA ALA A 108 -5.37 9.05 1.87
C ALA A 108 -4.10 9.90 1.88
N VAL A 109 -3.84 10.64 0.79
CA VAL A 109 -2.74 11.59 0.67
C VAL A 109 -2.75 12.61 1.80
N ARG A 110 -3.89 13.30 2.02
CA ARG A 110 -4.00 14.31 3.08
C ARG A 110 -3.81 13.73 4.48
N VAL A 111 -4.27 12.49 4.70
CA VAL A 111 -4.11 11.78 5.97
C VAL A 111 -2.63 11.52 6.26
N LEU A 112 -1.88 11.06 5.26
CA LEU A 112 -0.43 10.81 5.38
C LEU A 112 0.35 12.12 5.55
N GLU A 113 0.09 13.15 4.73
CA GLU A 113 0.75 14.46 4.83
C GLU A 113 0.60 15.11 6.20
N LYS A 114 -0.57 14.96 6.82
CA LYS A 114 -0.86 15.58 8.13
C LYS A 114 -0.53 14.68 9.31
N GLY A 115 -0.32 13.38 9.08
CA GLY A 115 -0.29 12.37 10.14
C GLY A 115 -1.59 12.31 10.96
N ALA A 116 -2.72 12.73 10.38
CA ALA A 116 -4.01 12.82 11.06
C ALA A 116 -5.18 12.75 10.09
N TRP A 117 -6.28 12.18 10.56
CA TRP A 117 -7.57 12.18 9.87
C TRP A 117 -8.18 13.59 9.79
N PRO A 118 -9.07 13.86 8.82
CA PRO A 118 -9.72 15.18 8.69
C PRO A 118 -10.52 15.64 9.92
N ASP A 119 -10.98 14.69 10.74
CA ASP A 119 -11.64 14.96 12.02
C ASP A 119 -10.67 15.35 13.17
N GLY A 120 -9.36 15.37 12.91
CA GLY A 120 -8.32 15.68 13.89
C GLY A 120 -7.79 14.48 14.67
N THR A 121 -8.31 13.27 14.43
CA THR A 121 -7.79 12.04 15.05
C THR A 121 -6.40 11.76 14.52
N ALA A 122 -5.39 11.66 15.40
CA ALA A 122 -4.04 11.31 15.00
C ALA A 122 -3.98 9.93 14.32
N LEU A 123 -3.19 9.82 13.26
CA LEU A 123 -2.96 8.57 12.55
C LEU A 123 -1.86 7.79 13.28
N ASN A 124 -2.20 6.64 13.86
CA ASN A 124 -1.16 5.78 14.41
C ASN A 124 -0.33 5.12 13.28
N PRO A 125 0.92 4.72 13.54
CA PRO A 125 1.79 4.19 12.50
C PRO A 125 1.28 2.94 11.78
N LEU A 126 0.59 2.04 12.47
CA LEU A 126 0.04 0.81 11.86
C LEU A 126 -1.13 1.13 10.92
N ALA A 127 -1.98 2.09 11.30
CA ALA A 127 -3.00 2.64 10.42
C ALA A 127 -2.36 3.34 9.21
N GLY A 128 -1.30 4.11 9.45
CA GLY A 128 -0.53 4.76 8.38
C GLY A 128 0.04 3.75 7.38
N ALA A 129 0.61 2.64 7.85
CA ALA A 129 1.10 1.54 7.02
C ALA A 129 0.02 1.00 6.07
N LYS A 130 -1.20 0.74 6.59
CA LYS A 130 -2.33 0.30 5.75
C LYS A 130 -2.78 1.37 4.75
N VAL A 131 -2.75 2.65 5.12
CA VAL A 131 -3.09 3.76 4.20
C VAL A 131 -2.03 3.88 3.09
N VAL A 132 -0.75 3.65 3.39
CA VAL A 132 0.33 3.58 2.40
C VAL A 132 0.08 2.44 1.41
N GLU A 133 -0.23 1.22 1.90
CA GLU A 133 -0.55 0.07 1.04
C GLU A 133 -1.71 0.36 0.10
N ALA A 134 -2.78 0.98 0.62
CA ALA A 134 -3.97 1.34 -0.14
C ALA A 134 -3.69 2.27 -1.34
N LEU A 135 -2.58 3.03 -1.32
CA LEU A 135 -2.21 3.92 -2.43
C LEU A 135 -1.56 3.21 -3.63
N ALA A 136 -1.14 1.95 -3.48
CA ALA A 136 -0.45 1.20 -4.53
C ALA A 136 -1.12 1.23 -5.92
N PRO A 137 -2.45 1.03 -6.06
CA PRO A 137 -3.09 1.05 -7.38
C PRO A 137 -3.29 2.47 -7.94
N ALA A 138 -3.10 3.52 -7.14
CA ALA A 138 -3.35 4.92 -7.52
C ALA A 138 -2.06 5.77 -7.57
N LEU A 139 -0.88 5.14 -7.65
CA LEU A 139 0.38 5.86 -7.69
C LEU A 139 0.50 6.75 -8.94
N ASP A 140 0.72 8.03 -8.69
CA ASP A 140 1.30 8.98 -9.63
C ASP A 140 2.62 9.51 -9.05
N ARG A 141 3.33 10.34 -9.81
CA ARG A 141 4.61 10.89 -9.37
C ARG A 141 4.52 11.64 -8.04
N TYR A 142 3.44 12.37 -7.79
CA TYR A 142 3.26 13.10 -6.52
C TYR A 142 3.17 12.12 -5.34
N ARG A 143 2.34 11.09 -5.47
CA ARG A 143 2.15 10.05 -4.44
C ARG A 143 3.42 9.24 -4.21
N VAL A 144 4.20 8.96 -5.26
CA VAL A 144 5.52 8.33 -5.11
C VAL A 144 6.42 9.20 -4.23
N LEU A 145 6.56 10.49 -4.53
CA LEU A 145 7.40 11.40 -3.74
C LEU A 145 6.93 11.52 -2.28
N LEU A 146 5.61 11.50 -2.03
CA LEU A 146 5.07 11.44 -0.68
C LEU A 146 5.50 10.16 0.05
N LEU A 147 5.42 8.99 -0.60
CA LEU A 147 5.84 7.73 0.02
C LEU A 147 7.35 7.68 0.28
N LEU A 148 8.17 8.32 -0.56
CA LEU A 148 9.60 8.49 -0.30
C LEU A 148 9.85 9.29 0.99
N ASP A 149 9.11 10.39 1.16
CA ASP A 149 9.19 11.22 2.36
C ASP A 149 8.75 10.46 3.62
N VAL A 150 7.64 9.71 3.53
CA VAL A 150 7.17 8.83 4.61
C VAL A 150 8.24 7.81 4.99
N TYR A 151 8.91 7.19 4.01
CA TYR A 151 9.98 6.22 4.28
C TYR A 151 11.19 6.86 4.96
N GLU A 152 11.65 8.04 4.52
CA GLU A 152 12.79 8.73 5.15
C GLU A 152 12.47 9.22 6.58
N GLN A 153 11.23 9.64 6.84
CA GLN A 153 10.82 10.21 8.13
C GLN A 153 10.39 9.16 9.16
N VAL A 154 9.72 8.10 8.74
CA VAL A 154 9.07 7.13 9.64
C VAL A 154 9.93 5.87 9.79
N GLN A 155 10.71 5.82 10.87
CA GLN A 155 11.63 4.72 11.19
C GLN A 155 10.92 3.55 11.88
N ILE A 156 9.80 3.08 11.32
CA ILE A 156 9.02 1.95 11.84
C ILE A 156 9.01 0.86 10.77
N PRO A 157 9.51 -0.37 11.08
CA PRO A 157 9.67 -1.43 10.08
C PRO A 157 8.41 -1.75 9.28
N GLU A 158 7.24 -1.76 9.93
CA GLU A 158 5.95 -2.01 9.30
C GLU A 158 5.63 -0.94 8.24
N VAL A 159 5.88 0.34 8.55
CA VAL A 159 5.66 1.44 7.60
C VAL A 159 6.66 1.35 6.44
N SER A 160 7.92 1.05 6.73
CA SER A 160 8.94 0.85 5.68
C SER A 160 8.55 -0.29 4.74
N LEU A 161 8.08 -1.42 5.30
CA LEU A 161 7.62 -2.57 4.52
C LEU A 161 6.45 -2.17 3.61
N SER A 162 5.42 -1.54 4.16
CA SER A 162 4.26 -1.04 3.40
C SER A 162 4.66 -0.08 2.28
N VAL A 163 5.63 0.83 2.51
CA VAL A 163 6.14 1.71 1.45
C VAL A 163 6.83 0.91 0.35
N LEU A 164 7.70 -0.05 0.70
CA LEU A 164 8.38 -0.90 -0.28
C LEU A 164 7.38 -1.71 -1.10
N GLU A 165 6.35 -2.26 -0.46
CA GLU A 165 5.29 -3.03 -1.13
C GLU A 165 4.48 -2.16 -2.08
N ALA A 166 4.03 -0.99 -1.63
CA ALA A 166 3.27 -0.05 -2.45
C ALA A 166 4.07 0.41 -3.69
N LEU A 167 5.37 0.68 -3.52
CA LEU A 167 6.24 1.17 -4.59
C LEU A 167 6.73 0.09 -5.55
N ARG A 168 6.61 -1.21 -5.23
CA ARG A 168 7.21 -2.33 -5.99
C ARG A 168 6.82 -2.38 -7.47
N GLY A 169 5.63 -1.86 -7.81
CA GLY A 169 5.11 -1.81 -9.19
C GLY A 169 5.17 -0.43 -9.86
N SER A 170 5.76 0.57 -9.20
CA SER A 170 5.79 1.94 -9.74
C SER A 170 6.63 2.04 -11.01
N LYS A 171 6.18 2.89 -11.93
CA LYS A 171 6.91 3.23 -13.17
C LYS A 171 7.90 4.38 -12.97
N GLU A 172 7.77 5.11 -11.86
CA GLU A 172 8.66 6.23 -11.55
C GLU A 172 10.01 5.69 -11.07
N PRO A 173 11.14 6.15 -11.63
CA PRO A 173 12.46 5.62 -11.28
C PRO A 173 12.79 5.82 -9.79
N GLU A 174 12.44 6.97 -9.21
CA GLU A 174 12.68 7.28 -7.79
C GLU A 174 12.04 6.29 -6.81
N ALA A 175 11.03 5.52 -7.23
CA ALA A 175 10.39 4.48 -6.40
C ALA A 175 11.34 3.34 -6.00
N LEU A 176 12.48 3.18 -6.67
CA LEU A 176 13.51 2.20 -6.32
C LEU A 176 14.42 2.65 -5.17
N LEU A 177 14.43 3.93 -4.79
CA LEU A 177 15.33 4.46 -3.76
C LEU A 177 15.12 3.78 -2.39
N PRO A 178 13.89 3.59 -1.88
CA PRO A 178 13.68 2.92 -0.60
C PRO A 178 14.16 1.46 -0.63
N ALA A 179 13.94 0.74 -1.73
CA ALA A 179 14.43 -0.64 -1.86
C ALA A 179 15.95 -0.71 -1.89
N LEU A 180 16.64 0.24 -2.54
CA LEU A 180 18.11 0.30 -2.52
C LEU A 180 18.65 0.65 -1.14
N ASP A 181 18.06 1.65 -0.47
CA ASP A 181 18.44 1.99 0.90
C ASP A 181 18.24 0.80 1.86
N ALA A 182 17.05 0.19 1.86
CA ALA A 182 16.72 -0.97 2.67
C ALA A 182 17.58 -2.21 2.36
N TYR A 183 18.05 -2.36 1.12
CA TYR A 183 18.95 -3.46 0.75
C TYR A 183 20.25 -3.42 1.56
N TRP A 184 20.84 -2.23 1.71
CA TRP A 184 22.09 -2.04 2.45
C TRP A 184 21.89 -1.80 3.94
N ASN A 185 20.87 -1.04 4.31
CA ASN A 185 20.69 -0.50 5.65
C ASN A 185 19.50 -1.11 6.42
N GLY A 186 18.63 -1.84 5.74
CA GLY A 186 17.45 -2.47 6.35
C GLY A 186 17.79 -3.71 7.17
N THR A 187 16.80 -4.21 7.91
CA THR A 187 16.91 -5.47 8.67
C THR A 187 15.63 -6.30 8.53
N GLY A 188 15.72 -7.60 8.83
CA GLY A 188 14.56 -8.51 8.86
C GLY A 188 13.79 -8.54 7.54
N ASP A 189 12.46 -8.46 7.63
CA ASP A 189 11.55 -8.55 6.48
C ASP A 189 11.72 -7.39 5.50
N VAL A 190 12.08 -6.19 6.00
CA VAL A 190 12.33 -5.01 5.16
C VAL A 190 13.52 -5.26 4.22
N GLN A 191 14.63 -5.78 4.75
CA GLN A 191 15.80 -6.14 3.94
C GLN A 191 15.51 -7.31 3.00
N ALA A 192 14.72 -8.29 3.45
CA ALA A 192 14.34 -9.44 2.64
C ALA A 192 13.52 -9.02 1.41
N LEU A 193 12.52 -8.14 1.59
CA LEU A 193 11.74 -7.59 0.48
C LEU A 193 12.61 -6.73 -0.44
N ALA A 194 13.41 -5.83 0.12
CA ALA A 194 14.35 -5.01 -0.65
C ALA A 194 15.27 -5.84 -1.55
N SER A 195 15.80 -6.95 -1.02
CA SER A 195 16.62 -7.90 -1.76
C SER A 195 15.87 -8.54 -2.93
N GLN A 196 14.59 -8.87 -2.76
CA GLN A 196 13.75 -9.38 -3.85
C GLN A 196 13.52 -8.32 -4.93
N VAL A 197 13.24 -7.07 -4.53
CA VAL A 197 13.02 -5.95 -5.47
C VAL A 197 14.28 -5.68 -6.30
N VAL A 198 15.46 -5.66 -5.66
CA VAL A 198 16.75 -5.49 -6.34
C VAL A 198 17.07 -6.66 -7.25
N ALA A 199 16.82 -7.90 -6.80
CA ALA A 199 17.07 -9.11 -7.60
C ALA A 199 16.16 -9.20 -8.84
N ALA A 200 14.97 -8.59 -8.81
CA ALA A 200 14.07 -8.49 -9.94
C ALA A 200 14.49 -7.45 -10.99
N GLN A 201 15.49 -6.60 -10.69
CA GLN A 201 16.01 -5.63 -11.66
C GLN A 201 16.89 -6.30 -12.73
N PRO A 202 16.95 -5.74 -13.95
CA PRO A 202 17.77 -6.31 -15.03
C PRO A 202 19.25 -6.50 -14.66
N GLU A 203 19.81 -5.60 -13.86
CA GLU A 203 21.20 -5.65 -13.44
C GLU A 203 21.45 -6.68 -12.34
N THR A 204 20.42 -7.05 -11.58
CA THR A 204 20.41 -7.93 -10.38
C THR A 204 21.31 -7.50 -9.20
N LYS A 205 22.23 -6.55 -9.42
CA LYS A 205 23.22 -6.07 -8.44
C LYS A 205 22.89 -4.64 -8.02
N ALA A 206 22.70 -4.42 -6.72
CA ALA A 206 22.32 -3.12 -6.17
C ALA A 206 23.20 -1.93 -6.64
N PRO A 207 24.56 -2.05 -6.72
CA PRO A 207 25.37 -0.93 -7.21
C PRO A 207 25.07 -0.54 -8.66
N ALA A 208 24.83 -1.52 -9.53
CA ALA A 208 24.51 -1.27 -10.93
C ALA A 208 23.10 -0.67 -11.10
N VAL A 209 22.14 -1.14 -10.31
CA VAL A 209 20.78 -0.56 -10.24
C VAL A 209 20.86 0.91 -9.81
N LEU A 210 21.65 1.25 -8.79
CA LEU A 210 21.79 2.63 -8.31
C LEU A 210 22.44 3.55 -9.36
N VAL A 211 23.43 3.06 -10.13
CA VAL A 211 24.04 3.83 -11.21
C VAL A 211 23.01 4.14 -12.32
N ARG A 212 22.29 3.12 -12.82
CA ARG A 212 21.21 3.34 -13.81
C ARG A 212 20.16 4.30 -13.28
N LEU A 213 19.78 4.15 -12.02
CA LEU A 213 18.80 5.01 -11.38
C LEU A 213 19.28 6.47 -11.38
N ALA A 214 20.52 6.74 -10.96
CA ALA A 214 21.09 8.09 -10.99
C ALA A 214 21.13 8.69 -12.41
N GLU A 215 21.34 7.88 -13.45
CA GLU A 215 21.26 8.32 -14.86
C GLU A 215 19.84 8.69 -15.28
N ALA A 216 18.83 7.97 -14.79
CA ALA A 216 17.42 8.22 -15.12
C ALA A 216 16.79 9.37 -14.32
N LEU A 217 17.25 9.63 -13.10
CA LEU A 217 16.62 10.62 -12.21
C LEU A 217 16.82 12.07 -12.71
N PRO A 218 15.78 12.93 -12.63
CA PRO A 218 15.95 14.37 -12.84
C PRO A 218 16.78 14.98 -11.69
N THR A 219 17.26 16.21 -11.88
CA THR A 219 17.90 16.96 -10.80
C THR A 219 16.91 17.21 -9.66
N GLY A 220 17.39 17.20 -8.42
CA GLY A 220 16.57 17.43 -7.22
C GLY A 220 16.77 16.38 -6.12
N PRO A 221 15.84 16.32 -5.14
CA PRO A 221 16.01 15.55 -3.90
C PRO A 221 16.26 14.05 -4.10
N ALA A 222 15.60 13.44 -5.08
CA ALA A 222 15.78 12.01 -5.38
C ALA A 222 17.20 11.70 -5.92
N LEU A 223 17.75 12.56 -6.78
CA LEU A 223 19.12 12.42 -7.26
C LEU A 223 20.14 12.70 -6.14
N ASP A 224 19.85 13.66 -5.26
CA ASP A 224 20.67 13.91 -4.08
C ASP A 224 20.68 12.71 -3.13
N TRP A 225 19.54 12.03 -2.94
CA TRP A 225 19.46 10.78 -2.18
C TRP A 225 20.28 9.67 -2.83
N ALA A 226 20.12 9.44 -4.14
CA ALA A 226 20.96 8.48 -4.87
C ALA A 226 22.46 8.76 -4.68
N GLY A 227 22.85 10.03 -4.70
CA GLY A 227 24.22 10.46 -4.42
C GLY A 227 24.69 10.16 -3.00
N ARG A 228 23.85 10.38 -1.99
CA ARG A 228 24.15 10.01 -0.59
C ARG A 228 24.39 8.51 -0.46
N LEU A 229 23.51 7.68 -1.03
CA LEU A 229 23.65 6.22 -1.05
C LEU A 229 24.95 5.80 -1.75
N GLY A 230 25.22 6.35 -2.94
CA GLY A 230 26.44 6.06 -3.69
C GLY A 230 27.70 6.37 -2.90
N LYS A 231 27.73 7.51 -2.20
CA LYS A 231 28.85 7.89 -1.33
C LYS A 231 29.01 6.95 -0.13
N GLN A 232 27.92 6.60 0.55
CA GLN A 232 27.95 5.70 1.70
C GLN A 232 28.49 4.31 1.32
N GLN A 233 28.14 3.82 0.13
CA GLN A 233 28.52 2.49 -0.34
C GLN A 233 29.81 2.47 -1.18
N GLY A 234 30.49 3.62 -1.34
CA GLY A 234 31.75 3.70 -2.10
C GLY A 234 31.60 3.50 -3.63
N ILE A 235 30.44 3.81 -4.20
CA ILE A 235 30.13 3.65 -5.63
C ILE A 235 30.45 4.95 -6.37
N SER A 236 31.72 5.11 -6.78
CA SER A 236 32.22 6.33 -7.43
C SER A 236 31.46 6.70 -8.71
N ALA A 237 31.00 5.70 -9.48
CA ALA A 237 30.27 5.91 -10.72
C ALA A 237 28.99 6.76 -10.54
N VAL A 238 28.32 6.70 -9.39
CA VAL A 238 27.16 7.55 -9.09
C VAL A 238 27.58 9.02 -8.97
N SER A 239 28.74 9.29 -8.37
CA SER A 239 29.27 10.65 -8.23
C SER A 239 29.63 11.23 -9.60
N ASP A 240 30.19 10.42 -10.50
CA ASP A 240 30.51 10.83 -11.87
C ASP A 240 29.25 11.20 -12.66
N VAL A 241 28.16 10.43 -12.50
CA VAL A 241 26.86 10.73 -13.12
C VAL A 241 26.29 12.05 -12.60
N ILE A 242 26.32 12.26 -11.28
CA ILE A 242 25.81 13.50 -10.67
C ILE A 242 26.65 14.71 -11.10
N GLY A 243 27.96 14.57 -11.19
CA GLY A 243 28.87 15.63 -11.65
C GLY A 243 28.58 16.10 -13.07
N LYS A 244 28.06 15.23 -13.95
CA LYS A 244 27.68 15.57 -15.33
C LYS A 244 26.32 16.27 -15.45
N LYS A 245 25.48 16.21 -14.41
CA LYS A 245 24.12 16.78 -14.38
C LYS A 245 24.04 18.15 -13.71
N LYS A 246 25.13 18.60 -13.08
CA LYS A 246 25.28 19.95 -12.50
C LYS A 246 25.86 20.89 -13.54
#